data_AF-A0A1T2A6E9-F1
#
_entry.id   AF-A0A1T2A6E9-F1
#
_cell.length_a   1.000
_cell.length_b   1.000
_cell.length_c   1.000
_cell.angle_alpha   90.00
_cell.angle_beta   90.00
_cell.angle_gamma   90.00
#
_symmetry.space_group_name_H-M   'P 1'
#
loop_
_entity.id
_entity.type
_entity.pdbx_description
1 polymer ?
#
loop_
_entity_poly.entity_id
_entity_poly.type
_entity_poly.pdbx_seq_one_letter_code
_entity_poly.pdbx_strand_id
1 'polypeptide(L)'
;MPKAVVLGGYGLIGSTCMRALANAGFEVVGVGRSRQAAMAAAPFADWVIRDIPTITTDEWRALLTGVDVVVNASGALQDGARDDLEAIHVTMISRLVEAAAGRPVRIVQISAAGVSKSASTAFFRTKARGDEILSSGAEDWIILRPTLVLSPDAYGGTALLRAAAALPLVLPRILPDAQVQTVNVGDVASAVVTAVRGEVPSGTVADLTEHEARSFPELLTKVRRWQGWAPAVFHPAIPALLVSALGKGADLLGHLGWRSPLRTTALRALGDGIRGDPATWERAGGAPCQSLEQTLANLTTTRQERLFARAYLGLPLAIGTLAVFWFLSGLVTLLEPSRAISVLEERAISGWFSGATVYGGALADLALGLAILWRRWTKPAALGMLALSGAYLVGSLVVAPDLWADPLGPMVKVFPGMALAVLVWLLMEDR
;
A
#
# COMPACT_ATOMS: atom_id res chain seq x y z
N MET A 1 -34.00 10.79 3.39
CA MET A 1 -33.20 9.76 2.67
C MET A 1 -32.52 8.91 3.73
N PRO A 2 -32.36 7.60 3.53
CA PRO A 2 -31.65 6.77 4.51
C PRO A 2 -30.19 7.21 4.59
N LYS A 3 -29.62 7.21 5.80
CA LYS A 3 -28.27 7.68 6.09
C LYS A 3 -27.32 6.50 6.30
N ALA A 4 -26.22 6.52 5.55
CA ALA A 4 -25.16 5.52 5.61
C ALA A 4 -23.85 6.12 6.11
N VAL A 5 -23.24 5.49 7.11
CA VAL A 5 -21.88 5.82 7.58
C VAL A 5 -20.90 4.77 7.06
N VAL A 6 -19.87 5.19 6.33
CA VAL A 6 -18.84 4.30 5.77
C VAL A 6 -17.51 4.49 6.49
N LEU A 7 -17.11 3.50 7.28
CA LEU A 7 -15.82 3.50 7.98
C LEU A 7 -14.70 3.09 7.02
N GLY A 8 -13.61 3.85 7.00
CA GLY A 8 -12.55 3.68 6.01
C GLY A 8 -12.95 4.22 4.64
N GLY A 9 -13.76 5.29 4.60
CA GLY A 9 -14.42 5.81 3.39
C GLY A 9 -13.48 6.22 2.25
N TYR A 10 -12.24 6.63 2.52
CA TYR A 10 -11.26 6.95 1.46
C TYR A 10 -10.37 5.74 1.07
N GLY A 11 -10.63 4.57 1.65
CA GLY A 11 -9.95 3.32 1.27
C GLY A 11 -10.47 2.76 -0.06
N LEU A 12 -9.81 1.75 -0.60
CA LEU A 12 -10.15 1.14 -1.89
C LEU A 12 -11.62 0.67 -1.96
N ILE A 13 -12.02 -0.16 -0.99
CA ILE A 13 -13.38 -0.69 -0.89
C ILE A 13 -14.33 0.43 -0.42
N GLY A 14 -13.98 1.13 0.66
CA GLY A 14 -14.83 2.17 1.26
C GLY A 14 -15.26 3.26 0.27
N SER A 15 -14.34 3.78 -0.55
CA SER A 15 -14.66 4.83 -1.54
C SER A 15 -15.57 4.35 -2.67
N THR A 16 -15.46 3.06 -3.02
CA THR A 16 -16.35 2.43 -4.00
C THR A 16 -17.73 2.21 -3.38
N CYS A 17 -17.80 1.76 -2.12
CA CYS A 17 -19.05 1.65 -1.38
C CYS A 17 -19.74 3.01 -1.21
N MET A 18 -19.01 4.08 -0.87
CA MET A 18 -19.59 5.42 -0.73
C MET A 18 -20.29 5.87 -2.02
N ARG A 19 -19.63 5.69 -3.17
CA ARG A 19 -20.22 6.01 -4.49
C ARG A 19 -21.43 5.15 -4.81
N ALA A 20 -21.35 3.84 -4.56
CA ALA A 20 -22.45 2.91 -4.82
C ALA A 20 -23.68 3.22 -3.94
N LEU A 21 -23.47 3.53 -2.66
CA LEU A 21 -24.53 3.91 -1.72
C LEU A 21 -25.19 5.24 -2.09
N ALA A 22 -24.39 6.25 -2.47
CA ALA A 22 -24.92 7.54 -2.92
C ALA A 22 -25.79 7.37 -4.18
N ASN A 23 -25.33 6.59 -5.16
CA ASN A 23 -26.10 6.24 -6.35
C ASN A 23 -27.36 5.41 -6.03
N ALA A 24 -27.34 4.66 -4.94
CA ALA A 24 -28.47 3.89 -4.45
C ALA A 24 -29.48 4.71 -3.63
N GLY A 25 -29.26 6.02 -3.45
CA GLY A 25 -30.18 6.96 -2.79
C GLY A 25 -29.92 7.21 -1.31
N PHE A 26 -28.75 6.83 -0.78
CA PHE A 26 -28.37 7.11 0.60
C PHE A 26 -27.69 8.47 0.75
N GLU A 27 -27.92 9.14 1.88
CA GLU A 27 -27.04 10.20 2.38
C GLU A 27 -25.79 9.54 2.96
N VAL A 28 -24.62 9.77 2.37
CA VAL A 28 -23.40 9.03 2.71
C VAL A 28 -22.41 9.92 3.46
N VAL A 29 -22.02 9.50 4.66
CA VAL A 29 -20.96 10.11 5.46
C VAL A 29 -19.76 9.18 5.54
N GLY A 30 -18.60 9.63 5.07
CA GLY A 30 -17.34 8.90 5.19
C GLY A 30 -16.65 9.16 6.53
N VAL A 31 -16.01 8.13 7.10
CA VAL A 31 -15.17 8.27 8.31
C VAL A 31 -13.75 7.84 8.02
N GLY A 32 -12.78 8.65 8.44
CA GLY A 32 -11.37 8.29 8.42
C GLY A 32 -10.47 9.33 9.07
N ARG A 33 -9.17 9.01 9.19
CA ARG A 33 -8.23 9.81 10.00
C ARG A 33 -7.57 10.98 9.29
N SER A 34 -7.50 10.99 7.96
CA SER A 34 -6.83 12.03 7.18
C SER A 34 -7.80 12.88 6.38
N ARG A 35 -7.88 14.17 6.70
CA ARG A 35 -8.66 15.15 5.92
C ARG A 35 -8.13 15.28 4.50
N GLN A 36 -6.81 15.28 4.31
CA GLN A 36 -6.21 15.38 2.97
C GLN A 36 -6.61 14.17 2.10
N ALA A 37 -6.55 12.95 2.64
CA ALA A 37 -6.95 11.74 1.92
C ALA A 37 -8.46 11.72 1.62
N ALA A 38 -9.29 12.15 2.58
CA ALA A 38 -10.73 12.30 2.39
C ALA A 38 -11.07 13.24 1.22
N MET A 39 -10.47 14.44 1.21
CA MET A 39 -10.70 15.42 0.15
C MET A 39 -10.15 14.97 -1.21
N ALA A 40 -9.04 14.23 -1.24
CA ALA A 40 -8.51 13.65 -2.46
C ALA A 40 -9.41 12.54 -3.03
N ALA A 41 -10.04 11.74 -2.16
CA ALA A 41 -10.90 10.63 -2.56
C ALA A 41 -12.31 11.08 -2.99
N ALA A 42 -12.94 11.96 -2.22
CA ALA A 42 -14.26 12.52 -2.54
C ALA A 42 -14.41 13.92 -1.92
N PRO A 43 -14.06 15.00 -2.66
CA PRO A 43 -14.05 16.36 -2.13
C PRO A 43 -15.44 16.92 -1.80
N PHE A 44 -16.49 16.34 -2.37
CA PHE A 44 -17.88 16.77 -2.20
C PHE A 44 -18.70 15.86 -1.27
N ALA A 45 -18.08 14.82 -0.69
CA ALA A 45 -18.75 13.97 0.29
C ALA A 45 -18.68 14.58 1.69
N ASP A 46 -19.62 14.21 2.56
CA ASP A 46 -19.55 14.54 3.98
C ASP A 46 -18.55 13.64 4.70
N TRP A 47 -17.76 14.24 5.60
CA TRP A 47 -16.66 13.55 6.27
C TRP A 47 -16.63 13.81 7.78
N VAL A 48 -16.50 12.74 8.54
CA VAL A 48 -16.07 12.76 9.94
C VAL A 48 -14.59 12.40 9.99
N ILE A 49 -13.75 13.38 10.35
CA ILE A 49 -12.30 13.17 10.48
C ILE A 49 -11.98 12.72 11.90
N ARG A 50 -11.84 11.41 12.08
CA ARG A 50 -11.53 10.75 13.36
C ARG A 50 -10.71 9.50 13.11
N ASP A 51 -9.83 9.18 14.07
CA ASP A 51 -9.16 7.89 14.06
C ASP A 51 -10.12 6.83 14.61
N ILE A 52 -10.55 5.92 13.75
CA ILE A 52 -11.65 4.99 14.02
C ILE A 52 -11.44 4.15 15.31
N PRO A 53 -10.23 3.62 15.60
CA PRO A 53 -9.98 2.87 16.84
C PRO A 53 -10.04 3.71 18.13
N THR A 54 -9.90 5.04 18.03
CA THR A 54 -9.92 5.92 19.21
C THR A 54 -11.32 6.37 19.58
N ILE A 55 -12.33 6.13 18.72
CA ILE A 55 -13.73 6.50 18.99
C ILE A 55 -14.22 5.69 20.21
N THR A 56 -14.75 6.41 21.19
CA THR A 56 -15.33 5.85 22.41
C THR A 56 -16.78 5.39 22.18
N THR A 57 -17.33 4.56 23.07
CA THR A 57 -18.72 4.11 22.96
C THR A 57 -19.70 5.29 22.95
N ASP A 58 -19.49 6.33 23.76
CA ASP A 58 -20.37 7.50 23.79
C ASP A 58 -20.28 8.35 22.50
N GLU A 59 -19.08 8.51 21.94
CA GLU A 59 -18.92 9.15 20.64
C GLU A 59 -19.57 8.33 19.52
N TRP A 60 -19.50 7.00 19.58
CA TRP A 60 -20.24 6.13 18.67
C TRP A 60 -21.75 6.34 18.80
N ARG A 61 -22.30 6.41 20.01
CA ARG A 61 -23.74 6.69 20.23
C ARG A 61 -24.15 8.02 19.59
N ALA A 62 -23.29 9.03 19.66
CA ALA A 62 -23.51 10.31 19.00
C ALA A 62 -23.48 10.15 17.46
N LEU A 63 -22.46 9.48 16.92
CA LEU A 63 -22.30 9.23 15.48
C LEU A 63 -23.45 8.40 14.88
N LEU A 64 -24.01 7.47 15.64
CA LEU A 64 -25.13 6.61 15.22
C LEU A 64 -26.51 7.31 15.31
N THR A 65 -26.57 8.58 15.68
CA THR A 65 -27.84 9.31 15.76
C THR A 65 -28.38 9.59 14.36
N GLY A 66 -29.57 9.05 14.06
CA GLY A 66 -30.21 9.18 12.75
C GLY A 66 -29.48 8.44 11.62
N VAL A 67 -28.65 7.46 11.96
CA VAL A 67 -27.98 6.57 11.00
C VAL A 67 -28.81 5.31 10.84
N ASP A 68 -29.08 4.90 9.60
CA ASP A 68 -29.79 3.66 9.30
C ASP A 68 -28.82 2.49 9.12
N VAL A 69 -27.67 2.76 8.48
CA VAL A 69 -26.69 1.72 8.15
C VAL A 69 -25.25 2.15 8.40
N VAL A 70 -24.44 1.22 8.90
CA VAL A 70 -22.99 1.36 9.03
C VAL A 70 -22.30 0.33 8.14
N VAL A 71 -21.46 0.79 7.23
CA VAL A 71 -20.60 -0.08 6.42
C VAL A 71 -19.18 0.04 6.94
N ASN A 72 -18.68 -1.03 7.56
CA ASN A 72 -17.30 -1.07 8.02
C ASN A 72 -16.37 -1.65 6.95
N ALA A 73 -15.76 -0.77 6.16
CA ALA A 73 -14.67 -1.09 5.23
C ALA A 73 -13.29 -0.74 5.79
N SER A 74 -13.19 -0.48 7.11
CA SER A 74 -11.92 -0.20 7.76
C SER A 74 -11.14 -1.49 8.04
N GLY A 75 -9.83 -1.40 7.95
CA GLY A 75 -8.95 -2.52 8.24
C GLY A 75 -7.49 -2.18 7.94
N ALA A 76 -6.61 -2.89 8.62
CA ALA A 76 -5.18 -2.88 8.37
C ALA A 76 -4.74 -4.32 8.10
N LEU A 77 -3.80 -4.52 7.17
CA LEU A 77 -3.31 -5.87 6.85
C LEU A 77 -2.32 -6.41 7.89
N GLN A 78 -1.78 -5.54 8.74
CA GLN A 78 -0.75 -5.84 9.74
C GLN A 78 -0.55 -4.65 10.68
N ASP A 79 0.08 -4.93 11.83
CA ASP A 79 0.54 -3.89 12.74
C ASP A 79 1.67 -3.05 12.13
N GLY A 80 1.79 -1.82 12.62
CA GLY A 80 2.87 -0.90 12.28
C GLY A 80 2.87 0.31 13.18
N ALA A 81 3.74 1.28 12.90
CA ALA A 81 3.91 2.47 13.73
C ALA A 81 2.62 3.31 13.94
N ARG A 82 1.58 3.10 13.12
CA ARG A 82 0.30 3.83 13.18
C ARG A 82 -0.93 2.91 13.07
N ASP A 83 -0.73 1.60 12.99
CA ASP A 83 -1.82 0.65 12.77
C ASP A 83 -1.71 -0.45 13.83
N ASP A 84 -2.82 -0.69 14.53
CA ASP A 84 -2.97 -1.72 15.56
C ASP A 84 -4.17 -2.59 15.15
N LEU A 85 -3.89 -3.85 14.82
CA LEU A 85 -4.87 -4.83 14.37
C LEU A 85 -5.92 -5.13 15.44
N GLU A 86 -5.53 -5.20 16.71
CA GLU A 86 -6.47 -5.45 17.81
C GLU A 86 -7.43 -4.27 17.94
N ALA A 87 -6.88 -3.06 17.93
CA ALA A 87 -7.67 -1.84 18.07
C ALA A 87 -8.68 -1.68 16.93
N ILE A 88 -8.28 -1.94 15.68
CA ILE A 88 -9.13 -1.76 14.50
C ILE A 88 -10.09 -2.93 14.23
N HIS A 89 -9.68 -4.18 14.46
CA HIS A 89 -10.53 -5.35 14.14
C HIS A 89 -11.33 -5.86 15.32
N VAL A 90 -10.93 -5.58 16.56
CA VAL A 90 -11.57 -6.14 17.76
C VAL A 90 -12.16 -5.03 18.62
N THR A 91 -11.33 -4.14 19.16
CA THR A 91 -11.76 -3.12 20.13
C THR A 91 -12.80 -2.18 19.54
N MET A 92 -12.59 -1.69 18.31
CA MET A 92 -13.54 -0.80 17.64
C MET A 92 -14.88 -1.48 17.39
N ILE A 93 -14.88 -2.75 16.96
CA ILE A 93 -16.12 -3.50 16.72
C ILE A 93 -16.90 -3.68 18.02
N SER A 94 -16.21 -4.02 19.12
CA SER A 94 -16.85 -4.14 20.43
C SER A 94 -17.57 -2.85 20.85
N ARG A 95 -16.90 -1.70 20.72
CA ARG A 95 -17.51 -0.39 21.03
C ARG A 95 -18.66 -0.02 20.09
N LEU A 96 -18.53 -0.33 18.80
CA LEU A 96 -19.60 -0.09 17.82
C LEU A 96 -20.84 -0.92 18.15
N VAL A 97 -20.67 -2.20 18.45
CA VAL A 97 -21.75 -3.11 18.84
C VAL A 97 -22.42 -2.65 20.12
N GLU A 98 -21.63 -2.30 21.15
CA GLU A 98 -22.15 -1.75 22.41
C GLU A 98 -22.96 -0.45 22.19
N ALA A 99 -22.49 0.43 21.30
CA ALA A 99 -23.18 1.69 20.98
C ALA A 99 -24.45 1.49 20.12
N ALA A 100 -24.49 0.43 19.31
CA ALA A 100 -25.62 0.08 18.45
C ALA A 100 -26.73 -0.70 19.18
N ALA A 101 -26.46 -1.23 20.38
CA ALA A 101 -27.43 -2.01 21.16
C ALA A 101 -28.76 -1.25 21.35
N GLY A 102 -29.89 -1.92 21.06
CA GLY A 102 -31.23 -1.33 21.13
C GLY A 102 -31.54 -0.26 20.08
N ARG A 103 -30.69 -0.11 19.04
CA ARG A 103 -30.92 0.81 17.92
C ARG A 103 -31.18 0.02 16.63
N PRO A 104 -32.09 0.50 15.76
CA PRO A 104 -32.38 -0.13 14.48
C PRO A 104 -31.30 0.21 13.43
N VAL A 105 -30.04 -0.08 13.72
CA VAL A 105 -28.90 0.17 12.82
C VAL A 105 -28.42 -1.15 12.24
N ARG A 106 -28.43 -1.27 10.91
CA ARG A 106 -27.82 -2.43 10.24
C ARG A 106 -26.32 -2.22 10.08
N ILE A 107 -25.52 -3.22 10.46
CA ILE A 107 -24.06 -3.18 10.34
C ILE A 107 -23.58 -4.15 9.26
N VAL A 108 -22.99 -3.62 8.18
CA VAL A 108 -22.34 -4.43 7.14
C VAL A 108 -20.83 -4.40 7.34
N GLN A 109 -20.24 -5.54 7.66
CA GLN A 109 -18.82 -5.72 7.93
C GLN A 109 -18.09 -6.26 6.70
N ILE A 110 -17.03 -5.57 6.28
CA ILE A 110 -16.09 -6.11 5.29
C ILE A 110 -14.98 -6.85 6.03
N SER A 111 -15.03 -8.18 5.96
CA SER A 111 -14.02 -9.09 6.50
C SER A 111 -13.10 -9.59 5.38
N ALA A 112 -12.61 -10.83 5.45
CA ALA A 112 -11.82 -11.46 4.40
C ALA A 112 -12.15 -12.95 4.30
N ALA A 113 -12.11 -13.52 3.10
CA ALA A 113 -12.25 -14.96 2.92
C ALA A 113 -11.09 -15.71 3.60
N GLY A 114 -11.40 -16.85 4.23
CA GLY A 114 -10.41 -17.66 4.95
C GLY A 114 -10.07 -17.20 6.38
N VAL A 115 -10.77 -16.19 6.92
CA VAL A 115 -10.59 -15.79 8.32
C VAL A 115 -10.94 -16.92 9.28
N SER A 116 -10.07 -17.15 10.26
CA SER A 116 -10.26 -18.14 11.32
C SER A 116 -9.46 -17.74 12.56
N LYS A 117 -9.95 -18.11 13.75
CA LYS A 117 -9.21 -17.93 15.01
C LYS A 117 -7.89 -18.71 15.05
N SER A 118 -7.79 -19.81 14.29
CA SER A 118 -6.57 -20.61 14.15
C SER A 118 -5.73 -20.26 12.92
N ALA A 119 -6.09 -19.20 12.19
CA ALA A 119 -5.37 -18.81 10.98
C ALA A 119 -3.90 -18.47 11.24
N SER A 120 -3.07 -18.67 10.21
CA SER A 120 -1.61 -18.52 10.29
C SER A 120 -1.16 -17.07 10.52
N THR A 121 -1.99 -16.08 10.19
CA THR A 121 -1.68 -14.65 10.30
C THR A 121 -2.49 -13.95 11.40
N ALA A 122 -1.87 -12.99 12.08
CA ALA A 122 -2.57 -12.16 13.07
C ALA A 122 -3.72 -11.37 12.44
N PHE A 123 -3.58 -10.95 11.18
CA PHE A 123 -4.62 -10.31 10.38
C PHE A 123 -5.91 -11.14 10.35
N PHE A 124 -5.83 -12.41 9.93
CA PHE A 124 -7.01 -13.28 9.87
C PHE A 124 -7.56 -13.62 11.25
N ARG A 125 -6.70 -13.83 12.26
CA ARG A 125 -7.16 -14.12 13.63
C ARG A 125 -7.87 -12.94 14.29
N THR A 126 -7.41 -11.71 14.05
CA THR A 126 -8.04 -10.49 14.58
C THR A 126 -9.36 -10.20 13.87
N LYS A 127 -9.42 -10.32 12.52
CA LYS A 127 -10.67 -10.25 11.76
C LYS A 127 -11.71 -11.28 12.22
N ALA A 128 -11.30 -12.54 12.41
CA ALA A 128 -12.21 -13.59 12.89
C ALA A 128 -12.80 -13.30 14.28
N ARG A 129 -12.02 -12.70 15.19
CA ARG A 129 -12.51 -12.26 16.50
C ARG A 129 -13.46 -11.08 16.40
N GLY A 130 -13.19 -10.11 15.52
CA GLY A 130 -14.10 -9.02 15.22
C GLY A 130 -15.43 -9.49 14.65
N ASP A 131 -15.38 -10.40 13.67
CA ASP A 131 -16.56 -11.03 13.07
C ASP A 131 -17.42 -11.74 14.13
N GLU A 132 -16.79 -12.46 15.05
CA GLU A 132 -17.50 -13.12 16.15
C GLU A 132 -18.19 -12.11 17.09
N ILE A 133 -17.47 -11.06 17.53
CA ILE A 133 -18.03 -10.01 18.38
C ILE A 133 -19.27 -9.40 17.72
N LEU A 134 -19.17 -9.03 16.44
CA LEU A 134 -20.30 -8.50 15.69
C LEU A 134 -21.45 -9.50 15.64
N SER A 135 -21.17 -10.74 15.23
CA SER A 135 -22.21 -11.76 15.03
C SER A 135 -22.94 -12.16 16.31
N SER A 136 -22.26 -12.07 17.45
CA SER A 136 -22.79 -12.41 18.78
C SER A 136 -23.52 -11.27 19.48
N GLY A 137 -23.25 -10.02 19.11
CA GLY A 137 -23.68 -8.86 19.87
C GLY A 137 -24.55 -7.85 19.12
N ALA A 138 -24.51 -7.81 17.78
CA ALA A 138 -25.38 -6.93 17.00
C ALA A 138 -26.71 -7.61 16.69
N GLU A 139 -27.79 -6.81 16.65
CA GLU A 139 -29.14 -7.29 16.33
C GLU A 139 -29.36 -7.45 14.81
N ASP A 140 -28.81 -6.55 14.01
CA ASP A 140 -28.92 -6.57 12.54
C ASP A 140 -27.55 -6.40 11.88
N TRP A 141 -27.02 -7.48 11.28
CA TRP A 141 -25.67 -7.48 10.74
C TRP A 141 -25.51 -8.40 9.54
N ILE A 142 -24.53 -8.08 8.69
CA ILE A 142 -24.09 -8.91 7.57
C ILE A 142 -22.55 -8.87 7.52
N ILE A 143 -21.90 -10.01 7.31
CA ILE A 143 -20.44 -10.12 7.15
C ILE A 143 -20.14 -10.57 5.72
N LEU A 144 -19.47 -9.70 4.97
CA LEU A 144 -19.02 -9.96 3.60
C LEU A 144 -17.52 -10.22 3.60
N ARG A 145 -17.11 -11.36 3.04
CA ARG A 145 -15.73 -11.86 3.04
C ARG A 145 -15.18 -11.90 1.61
N PRO A 146 -14.71 -10.77 1.07
CA PRO A 146 -14.10 -10.77 -0.25
C PRO A 146 -12.81 -11.61 -0.28
N THR A 147 -12.55 -12.24 -1.43
CA THR A 147 -11.22 -12.79 -1.78
C THR A 147 -10.30 -11.67 -2.30
N LEU A 148 -9.38 -11.95 -3.23
CA LEU A 148 -8.48 -10.91 -3.75
C LEU A 148 -9.27 -9.87 -4.56
N VAL A 149 -9.48 -8.70 -3.98
CA VAL A 149 -10.24 -7.60 -4.60
C VAL A 149 -9.44 -6.97 -5.73
N LEU A 150 -9.98 -7.02 -6.94
CA LEU A 150 -9.48 -6.31 -8.12
C LEU A 150 -10.31 -5.06 -8.37
N SER A 151 -9.62 -3.96 -8.63
CA SER A 151 -10.20 -2.61 -8.76
C SER A 151 -9.51 -1.84 -9.87
N PRO A 152 -10.06 -0.75 -10.42
CA PRO A 152 -9.31 0.12 -11.31
C PRO A 152 -8.02 0.64 -10.66
N ASP A 153 -8.09 1.05 -9.40
CA ASP A 153 -6.94 1.52 -8.63
C ASP A 153 -6.05 0.36 -8.16
N ALA A 154 -4.74 0.50 -8.31
CA ALA A 154 -3.76 -0.45 -7.82
C ALA A 154 -3.45 -0.17 -6.34
N TYR A 155 -3.60 -1.15 -5.46
CA TYR A 155 -3.33 -0.96 -4.03
C TYR A 155 -2.67 -2.18 -3.39
N GLY A 156 -1.67 -1.94 -2.53
CA GLY A 156 -1.03 -3.00 -1.75
C GLY A 156 -0.57 -4.17 -2.61
N GLY A 157 -1.08 -5.37 -2.32
CA GLY A 157 -0.72 -6.60 -3.05
C GLY A 157 -1.08 -6.58 -4.53
N THR A 158 -2.18 -5.93 -4.94
CA THR A 158 -2.58 -5.86 -6.35
C THR A 158 -1.70 -4.90 -7.15
N ALA A 159 -1.17 -3.85 -6.52
CA ALA A 159 -0.15 -2.99 -7.14
C ALA A 159 1.14 -3.76 -7.43
N LEU A 160 1.58 -4.59 -6.48
CA LEU A 160 2.73 -5.46 -6.70
C LEU A 160 2.47 -6.55 -7.75
N LEU A 161 1.27 -7.15 -7.76
CA LEU A 161 0.87 -8.11 -8.79
C LEU A 161 0.96 -7.48 -10.19
N ARG A 162 0.44 -6.26 -10.34
CA ARG A 162 0.53 -5.47 -11.58
C ARG A 162 1.96 -5.15 -11.96
N ALA A 163 2.80 -4.78 -10.99
CA ALA A 163 4.21 -4.50 -11.22
C ALA A 163 5.00 -5.73 -11.66
N ALA A 164 4.77 -6.87 -11.00
CA ALA A 164 5.37 -8.15 -11.37
C ALA A 164 4.94 -8.58 -12.78
N ALA A 165 3.68 -8.35 -13.15
CA ALA A 165 3.17 -8.63 -14.49
C ALA A 165 3.82 -7.76 -15.58
N ALA A 166 4.27 -6.55 -15.22
CA ALA A 166 4.87 -5.57 -16.13
C ALA A 166 6.39 -5.72 -16.31
N LEU A 167 7.04 -6.67 -15.63
CA LEU A 167 8.49 -6.91 -15.78
C LEU A 167 8.84 -7.20 -17.26
N PRO A 168 9.91 -6.58 -17.80
CA PRO A 168 10.30 -6.78 -19.18
C PRO A 168 10.83 -8.20 -19.38
N LEU A 169 10.32 -8.90 -20.39
CA LEU A 169 10.73 -10.26 -20.81
C LEU A 169 10.59 -11.39 -19.77
N VAL A 170 10.35 -11.07 -18.50
CA VAL A 170 10.37 -12.02 -17.38
C VAL A 170 9.01 -12.06 -16.69
N LEU A 171 8.57 -13.26 -16.29
CA LEU A 171 7.42 -13.45 -15.42
C LEU A 171 7.78 -14.45 -14.30
N PRO A 172 8.09 -13.99 -13.07
CA PRO A 172 8.58 -14.86 -12.02
C PRO A 172 7.49 -15.82 -11.55
N ARG A 173 7.86 -17.09 -11.37
CA ARG A 173 7.01 -18.10 -10.72
C ARG A 173 7.34 -18.14 -9.23
N ILE A 174 6.44 -17.58 -8.43
CA ILE A 174 6.50 -17.50 -6.97
C ILE A 174 5.26 -18.22 -6.43
N LEU A 175 5.39 -18.99 -5.35
CA LEU A 175 4.27 -19.70 -4.70
C LEU A 175 3.38 -20.47 -5.72
N PRO A 176 3.95 -21.41 -6.51
CA PRO A 176 3.24 -22.02 -7.64
C PRO A 176 1.98 -22.80 -7.21
N ASP A 177 1.96 -23.31 -5.99
CA ASP A 177 0.84 -24.11 -5.47
C ASP A 177 -0.28 -23.24 -4.87
N ALA A 178 -0.02 -21.95 -4.64
CA ALA A 178 -1.01 -21.03 -4.06
C ALA A 178 -2.20 -20.86 -5.01
N GLN A 179 -3.40 -21.17 -4.49
CA GLN A 179 -4.66 -21.02 -5.20
C GLN A 179 -5.31 -19.69 -4.83
N VAL A 180 -5.77 -18.95 -5.84
CA VAL A 180 -6.34 -17.61 -5.70
C VAL A 180 -7.63 -17.51 -6.49
N GLN A 181 -8.69 -17.08 -5.80
CA GLN A 181 -9.89 -16.53 -6.40
C GLN A 181 -9.89 -15.00 -6.23
N THR A 182 -10.57 -14.32 -7.13
CA THR A 182 -10.66 -12.86 -7.17
C THR A 182 -12.11 -12.41 -7.08
N VAL A 183 -12.29 -11.13 -6.79
CA VAL A 183 -13.60 -10.47 -6.82
C VAL A 183 -13.44 -9.04 -7.33
N ASN A 184 -14.36 -8.57 -8.16
CA ASN A 184 -14.37 -7.18 -8.60
C ASN A 184 -14.80 -6.27 -7.44
N VAL A 185 -14.13 -5.13 -7.25
CA VAL A 185 -14.53 -4.13 -6.24
C VAL A 185 -15.96 -3.61 -6.44
N GLY A 186 -16.43 -3.59 -7.69
CA GLY A 186 -17.81 -3.28 -8.05
C GLY A 186 -18.80 -4.32 -7.53
N ASP A 187 -18.47 -5.61 -7.61
CA ASP A 187 -19.33 -6.66 -7.05
C ASP A 187 -19.38 -6.58 -5.52
N VAL A 188 -18.26 -6.25 -4.86
CA VAL A 188 -18.24 -5.98 -3.42
C VAL A 188 -19.14 -4.80 -3.06
N ALA A 189 -19.07 -3.71 -3.82
CA ALA A 189 -19.90 -2.54 -3.57
C ALA A 189 -21.39 -2.79 -3.86
N SER A 190 -21.71 -3.55 -4.91
CA SER A 190 -23.08 -4.00 -5.19
C SER A 190 -23.60 -4.92 -4.08
N ALA A 191 -22.80 -5.86 -3.58
CA ALA A 191 -23.15 -6.71 -2.46
C ALA A 191 -23.44 -5.89 -1.19
N VAL A 192 -22.66 -4.84 -0.93
CA VAL A 192 -22.95 -3.87 0.14
C VAL A 192 -24.29 -3.19 -0.07
N VAL A 193 -24.60 -2.72 -1.28
CA VAL A 193 -25.90 -2.08 -1.59
C VAL A 193 -27.07 -3.03 -1.34
N THR A 194 -26.99 -4.28 -1.82
CA THR A 194 -27.98 -5.34 -1.58
C THR A 194 -28.15 -5.61 -0.08
N ALA A 195 -27.04 -5.72 0.66
CA ALA A 195 -27.06 -5.93 2.11
C ALA A 195 -27.75 -4.78 2.86
N VAL A 196 -27.41 -3.52 2.56
CA VAL A 196 -28.01 -2.36 3.25
C VAL A 196 -29.49 -2.17 2.91
N ARG A 197 -29.95 -2.63 1.74
CA ARG A 197 -31.36 -2.60 1.33
C ARG A 197 -32.21 -3.70 1.97
N GLY A 198 -31.58 -4.68 2.63
CA GLY A 198 -32.30 -5.81 3.22
C GLY A 198 -32.78 -6.83 2.21
N GLU A 199 -32.14 -6.86 1.04
CA GLU A 199 -32.38 -7.88 0.02
C GLU A 199 -31.71 -9.21 0.38
N VAL A 200 -30.82 -9.21 1.39
CA VAL A 200 -30.15 -10.38 1.97
C VAL A 200 -30.51 -10.46 3.46
N PRO A 201 -30.78 -11.67 4.02
CA PRO A 201 -31.12 -11.82 5.43
C PRO A 201 -30.02 -11.33 6.37
N SER A 202 -30.42 -10.71 7.49
CA SER A 202 -29.52 -10.47 8.63
C SER A 202 -28.94 -11.80 9.14
N GLY A 203 -27.72 -11.75 9.67
CA GLY A 203 -26.97 -12.92 10.11
C GLY A 203 -26.18 -13.62 9.01
N THR A 204 -26.21 -13.10 7.77
CA THR A 204 -25.49 -13.70 6.65
C THR A 204 -23.98 -13.49 6.78
N VAL A 205 -23.23 -14.58 6.71
CA VAL A 205 -21.77 -14.58 6.54
C VAL A 205 -21.46 -15.19 5.18
N ALA A 206 -20.97 -14.39 4.23
CA ALA A 206 -20.81 -14.84 2.86
C ALA A 206 -19.45 -14.47 2.28
N ASP A 207 -18.79 -15.43 1.63
CA ASP A 207 -17.59 -15.15 0.85
C ASP A 207 -18.01 -14.55 -0.50
N LEU A 208 -17.39 -13.42 -0.86
CA LEU A 208 -17.61 -12.75 -2.13
C LEU A 208 -16.45 -13.11 -3.06
N THR A 209 -16.73 -14.01 -4.00
CA THR A 209 -15.71 -14.58 -4.85
C THR A 209 -16.29 -15.15 -6.13
N GLU A 210 -15.47 -15.21 -7.16
CA GLU A 210 -15.77 -16.00 -8.35
C GLU A 210 -15.75 -17.51 -8.06
N HIS A 211 -16.32 -18.31 -8.96
CA HIS A 211 -16.41 -19.76 -8.76
C HIS A 211 -15.09 -20.51 -8.95
N GLU A 212 -14.21 -20.00 -9.81
CA GLU A 212 -13.00 -20.73 -10.22
C GLU A 212 -11.75 -20.22 -9.48
N ALA A 213 -11.10 -21.13 -8.75
CA ALA A 213 -9.78 -20.90 -8.20
C ALA A 213 -8.69 -21.23 -9.22
N ARG A 214 -7.60 -20.46 -9.22
CA ARG A 214 -6.46 -20.71 -10.10
C ARG A 214 -5.13 -20.52 -9.40
N SER A 215 -4.08 -21.08 -9.97
CA SER A 215 -2.73 -20.89 -9.45
C SER A 215 -2.30 -19.42 -9.52
N PHE A 216 -1.50 -18.97 -8.55
CA PHE A 216 -0.95 -17.61 -8.56
C PHE A 216 -0.13 -17.28 -9.84
N PRO A 217 0.71 -18.19 -10.40
CA PRO A 217 1.36 -17.97 -11.69
C PRO A 217 0.38 -17.77 -12.86
N GLU A 218 -0.76 -18.46 -12.85
CA GLU A 218 -1.79 -18.29 -13.87
C GLU A 218 -2.46 -16.93 -13.75
N LEU A 219 -2.82 -16.50 -12.52
CA LEU A 219 -3.34 -15.16 -12.27
C LEU A 219 -2.37 -14.09 -12.79
N LEU A 220 -1.08 -14.22 -12.48
CA LEU A 220 -0.03 -13.30 -12.94
C LEU A 220 0.05 -13.25 -14.48
N THR A 221 -0.12 -14.39 -15.14
CA THR A 221 -0.16 -14.51 -16.61
C THR A 221 -1.39 -13.80 -17.19
N LYS A 222 -2.57 -13.97 -16.59
CA LYS A 222 -3.81 -13.30 -17.02
C LYS A 222 -3.74 -11.78 -16.82
N VAL A 223 -3.19 -11.31 -15.69
CA VAL A 223 -2.95 -9.87 -15.44
C VAL A 223 -1.97 -9.28 -16.46
N ARG A 224 -0.88 -10.00 -16.79
CA ARG A 224 0.07 -9.56 -17.83
C ARG A 224 -0.60 -9.39 -19.20
N ARG A 225 -1.44 -10.35 -19.60
CA ARG A 225 -2.19 -10.29 -20.85
C ARG A 225 -3.18 -9.12 -20.84
N TRP A 226 -3.92 -8.95 -19.76
CA TRP A 226 -4.84 -7.82 -19.57
C TRP A 226 -4.13 -6.48 -19.73
N GLN A 227 -2.95 -6.30 -19.14
CA GLN A 227 -2.14 -5.07 -19.29
C GLN A 227 -1.62 -4.83 -20.73
N GLY A 228 -1.84 -5.76 -21.65
CA GLY A 228 -1.42 -5.66 -23.04
C GLY A 228 0.09 -5.87 -23.24
N TRP A 229 0.76 -6.58 -22.33
CA TRP A 229 2.16 -6.92 -22.50
C TRP A 229 2.34 -8.18 -23.34
N ALA A 230 3.39 -8.20 -24.15
CA ALA A 230 3.79 -9.41 -24.87
C ALA A 230 4.05 -10.57 -23.88
N PRO A 231 3.81 -11.84 -24.26
CA PRO A 231 4.18 -12.99 -23.45
C PRO A 231 5.61 -12.88 -22.92
N ALA A 232 5.83 -13.30 -21.68
CA ALA A 232 7.19 -13.32 -21.14
C ALA A 232 8.01 -14.40 -21.85
N VAL A 233 9.30 -14.13 -22.03
CA VAL A 233 10.26 -15.05 -22.65
C VAL A 233 10.80 -16.00 -21.59
N PHE A 234 10.96 -15.52 -20.36
CA PHE A 234 11.57 -16.28 -19.28
C PHE A 234 10.69 -16.34 -18.04
N HIS A 235 10.56 -17.54 -17.47
CA HIS A 235 9.72 -17.83 -16.30
C HIS A 235 10.56 -18.42 -15.16
N PRO A 236 11.42 -17.63 -14.49
CA PRO A 236 12.27 -18.14 -13.44
C PRO A 236 11.45 -18.65 -12.27
N ALA A 237 11.71 -19.88 -11.84
CA ALA A 237 11.22 -20.37 -10.56
C ALA A 237 12.03 -19.70 -9.45
N ILE A 238 11.36 -18.91 -8.61
CA ILE A 238 12.00 -18.23 -7.50
C ILE A 238 12.01 -19.18 -6.29
N PRO A 239 13.18 -19.57 -5.76
CA PRO A 239 13.23 -20.49 -4.62
C PRO A 239 12.52 -19.92 -3.39
N ALA A 240 11.84 -20.78 -2.62
CA ALA A 240 11.12 -20.39 -1.41
C ALA A 240 12.02 -19.63 -0.40
N LEU A 241 13.31 -19.99 -0.33
CA LEU A 241 14.28 -19.29 0.51
C LEU A 241 14.45 -17.82 0.10
N LEU A 242 14.50 -17.52 -1.20
CA LEU A 242 14.61 -16.15 -1.70
C LEU A 242 13.33 -15.35 -1.43
N VAL A 243 12.15 -15.98 -1.63
CA VAL A 243 10.86 -15.37 -1.28
C VAL A 243 10.78 -15.04 0.21
N SER A 244 11.23 -15.96 1.07
CA SER A 244 11.30 -15.76 2.52
C SER A 244 12.29 -14.64 2.91
N ALA A 245 13.46 -14.59 2.27
CA ALA A 245 14.45 -13.53 2.50
C ALA A 245 13.91 -12.15 2.09
N LEU A 246 13.25 -12.05 0.93
CA LEU A 246 12.56 -10.83 0.49
C LEU A 246 11.48 -10.41 1.50
N GLY A 247 10.72 -11.37 2.03
CA GLY A 247 9.73 -11.12 3.07
C GLY A 247 10.33 -10.53 4.34
N LYS A 248 11.39 -11.13 4.87
CA LYS A 248 12.08 -10.63 6.07
C LYS A 248 12.72 -9.26 5.83
N GLY A 249 13.28 -9.03 4.64
CA GLY A 249 13.79 -7.71 4.25
C GLY A 249 12.67 -6.66 4.22
N ALA A 250 11.50 -7.01 3.67
CA ALA A 250 10.33 -6.15 3.66
C ALA A 250 9.78 -5.84 5.06
N ASP A 251 9.87 -6.80 6.00
CA ASP A 251 9.52 -6.59 7.41
C ASP A 251 10.49 -5.62 8.08
N LEU A 252 11.81 -5.78 7.85
CA LEU A 252 12.84 -4.88 8.36
C LEU A 252 12.65 -3.45 7.86
N LEU A 253 12.39 -3.27 6.56
CA LEU A 253 12.04 -1.98 5.98
C LEU A 253 10.75 -1.39 6.61
N GLY A 254 9.90 -2.24 7.17
CA GLY A 254 8.75 -1.84 7.98
C GLY A 254 9.12 -0.97 9.19
N HIS A 255 10.22 -1.26 9.87
CA HIS A 255 10.72 -0.44 10.99
C HIS A 255 11.20 0.95 10.53
N LEU A 256 11.62 1.07 9.26
CA LEU A 256 11.98 2.34 8.63
C LEU A 256 10.76 3.11 8.08
N GLY A 257 9.54 2.61 8.32
CA GLY A 257 8.28 3.23 7.90
C GLY A 257 7.77 2.78 6.54
N TRP A 258 8.43 1.82 5.86
CA TRP A 258 7.99 1.32 4.56
C TRP A 258 6.91 0.24 4.67
N ARG A 259 5.81 0.41 3.95
CA ARG A 259 4.68 -0.53 3.94
C ARG A 259 4.70 -1.40 2.69
N SER A 260 5.73 -2.24 2.56
CA SER A 260 5.86 -3.14 1.41
C SER A 260 4.77 -4.23 1.41
N PRO A 261 4.13 -4.51 0.27
CA PRO A 261 3.23 -5.65 0.12
C PRO A 261 3.94 -7.01 0.12
N LEU A 262 5.28 -7.03 0.09
CA LEU A 262 6.10 -8.25 0.11
C LEU A 262 6.36 -8.80 1.52
N ARG A 263 5.79 -8.22 2.58
CA ARG A 263 6.03 -8.65 3.97
C ARG A 263 5.64 -10.10 4.22
N THR A 264 6.25 -10.71 5.24
CA THR A 264 6.07 -12.15 5.53
C THR A 264 4.60 -12.53 5.78
N THR A 265 3.83 -11.66 6.44
CA THR A 265 2.39 -11.86 6.68
C THR A 265 1.61 -11.99 5.37
N ALA A 266 1.87 -11.11 4.39
CA ALA A 266 1.17 -11.13 3.10
C ALA A 266 1.58 -12.34 2.25
N LEU A 267 2.88 -12.68 2.24
CA LEU A 267 3.38 -13.87 1.54
C LEU A 267 2.83 -15.17 2.14
N ARG A 268 2.69 -15.24 3.47
CA ARG A 268 2.10 -16.39 4.15
C ARG A 268 0.61 -16.51 3.83
N ALA A 269 -0.15 -15.42 3.92
CA ALA A 269 -1.57 -15.42 3.54
C ALA A 269 -1.79 -15.83 2.08
N LEU A 270 -0.94 -15.37 1.16
CA LEU A 270 -0.98 -15.80 -0.24
C LEU A 270 -0.60 -17.28 -0.38
N GLY A 271 0.42 -17.74 0.33
CA GLY A 271 0.87 -19.13 0.31
C GLY A 271 -0.17 -20.13 0.81
N ASP A 272 -0.96 -19.76 1.83
CA ASP A 272 -2.08 -20.57 2.33
C ASP A 272 -3.24 -20.66 1.31
N GLY A 273 -3.26 -19.75 0.33
CA GLY A 273 -4.28 -19.62 -0.70
C GLY A 273 -5.39 -18.62 -0.29
N ILE A 274 -5.89 -17.89 -1.29
CA ILE A 274 -6.99 -16.93 -1.12
C ILE A 274 -8.21 -17.53 -1.81
N ARG A 275 -9.03 -18.25 -1.05
CA ARG A 275 -10.21 -18.97 -1.55
C ARG A 275 -11.43 -18.69 -0.70
N GLY A 276 -12.61 -18.83 -1.27
CA GLY A 276 -13.90 -18.70 -0.61
C GLY A 276 -14.98 -19.54 -1.28
N ASP A 277 -16.14 -19.63 -0.61
CA ASP A 277 -17.32 -20.33 -1.13
C ASP A 277 -18.47 -19.34 -1.44
N PRO A 278 -18.78 -19.10 -2.74
CA PRO A 278 -19.84 -18.16 -3.13
C PRO A 278 -21.25 -18.68 -2.81
N ALA A 279 -21.42 -19.98 -2.51
CA ALA A 279 -22.75 -20.60 -2.39
C ALA A 279 -23.61 -19.97 -1.28
N THR A 280 -23.00 -19.43 -0.22
CA THR A 280 -23.77 -18.77 0.85
C THR A 280 -24.29 -17.40 0.41
N TRP A 281 -23.50 -16.65 -0.37
CA TRP A 281 -23.95 -15.37 -0.94
C TRP A 281 -25.14 -15.59 -1.88
N GLU A 282 -25.02 -16.56 -2.79
CA GLU A 282 -26.03 -16.84 -3.81
C GLU A 282 -27.33 -17.38 -3.23
N ARG A 283 -27.25 -18.32 -2.27
CA ARG A 283 -28.43 -18.83 -1.56
C ARG A 283 -29.15 -17.76 -0.76
N ALA A 284 -28.43 -16.74 -0.30
CA ALA A 284 -29.00 -15.62 0.44
C ALA A 284 -29.66 -14.56 -0.47
N GLY A 285 -29.71 -14.80 -1.80
CA GLY A 285 -30.32 -13.91 -2.79
C GLY A 285 -29.32 -12.95 -3.45
N GLY A 286 -28.03 -13.07 -3.14
CA GLY A 286 -26.97 -12.26 -3.74
C GLY A 286 -26.70 -12.62 -5.20
N ALA A 287 -26.43 -11.61 -6.02
CA ALA A 287 -26.02 -11.83 -7.40
C ALA A 287 -24.61 -12.45 -7.46
N PRO A 288 -24.34 -13.41 -8.38
CA PRO A 288 -23.03 -14.04 -8.50
C PRO A 288 -21.95 -13.01 -8.85
N CYS A 289 -20.77 -13.16 -8.24
CA CYS A 289 -19.62 -12.31 -8.55
C CYS A 289 -19.07 -12.62 -9.95
N GLN A 290 -18.52 -11.62 -10.62
CA GLN A 290 -17.91 -11.75 -11.93
C GLN A 290 -16.70 -12.70 -11.90
N SER A 291 -16.50 -13.46 -12.97
CA SER A 291 -15.25 -14.19 -13.16
C SER A 291 -14.07 -13.23 -13.33
N LEU A 292 -12.84 -13.74 -13.15
CA LEU A 292 -11.63 -12.98 -13.43
C LEU A 292 -11.61 -12.45 -14.86
N GLU A 293 -12.02 -13.23 -15.86
CA GLU A 293 -12.06 -12.82 -17.26
C GLU A 293 -13.02 -11.65 -17.47
N GLN A 294 -14.21 -11.73 -16.89
CA GLN A 294 -15.20 -10.65 -16.94
C GLN A 294 -14.67 -9.39 -16.22
N THR A 295 -14.06 -9.59 -15.04
CA THR A 295 -13.43 -8.53 -14.26
C THR A 295 -12.34 -7.83 -15.08
N LEU A 296 -11.41 -8.57 -15.68
CA LEU A 296 -10.33 -8.01 -16.50
C LEU A 296 -10.87 -7.37 -17.79
N ALA A 297 -11.94 -7.91 -18.40
CA ALA A 297 -12.57 -7.29 -19.56
C ALA A 297 -13.22 -5.94 -19.23
N ASN A 298 -13.76 -5.80 -18.03
CA ASN A 298 -14.40 -4.57 -17.55
C ASN A 298 -13.41 -3.54 -16.99
N LEU A 299 -12.22 -3.98 -16.55
CA LEU A 299 -11.16 -3.08 -16.14
C LEU A 299 -10.45 -2.49 -17.36
N THR A 300 -10.42 -1.16 -17.45
CA THR A 300 -9.71 -0.46 -18.53
C THR A 300 -8.21 -0.42 -18.31
N THR A 301 -7.43 -0.89 -19.27
CA THR A 301 -5.97 -0.74 -19.26
C THR A 301 -5.56 0.64 -19.80
N THR A 302 -5.40 1.61 -18.90
CA THR A 302 -5.00 2.97 -19.28
C THR A 302 -3.48 3.11 -19.46
N ARG A 303 -3.04 4.22 -20.08
CA ARG A 303 -1.60 4.57 -20.09
C ARG A 303 -1.06 4.76 -18.66
N GLN A 304 -1.87 5.29 -17.75
CA GLN A 304 -1.51 5.48 -16.35
C GLN A 304 -1.27 4.14 -15.66
N GLU A 305 -2.14 3.14 -15.84
CA GLU A 305 -1.95 1.79 -15.29
C GLU A 305 -0.63 1.17 -15.77
N ARG A 306 -0.37 1.22 -17.08
CA ARG A 306 0.85 0.64 -17.66
C ARG A 306 2.13 1.34 -17.20
N LEU A 307 2.09 2.67 -17.07
CA LEU A 307 3.21 3.45 -16.57
C LEU A 307 3.45 3.17 -15.08
N PHE A 308 2.39 3.20 -14.28
CA PHE A 308 2.45 2.88 -12.85
C PHE A 308 3.04 1.49 -12.61
N ALA A 309 2.54 0.46 -13.29
CA ALA A 309 3.01 -0.91 -13.12
C ALA A 309 4.52 -1.04 -13.42
N ARG A 310 5.02 -0.38 -14.47
CA ARG A 310 6.46 -0.36 -14.80
C ARG A 310 7.30 0.44 -13.79
N ALA A 311 6.80 1.59 -13.37
CA ALA A 311 7.52 2.50 -12.48
C ALA A 311 7.46 2.08 -11.00
N TYR A 312 6.54 1.17 -10.63
CA TYR A 312 6.30 0.78 -9.24
C TYR A 312 7.56 0.30 -8.50
N LEU A 313 8.40 -0.49 -9.18
CA LEU A 313 9.68 -0.97 -8.65
C LEU A 313 10.84 0.03 -8.87
N GLY A 314 10.62 1.08 -9.67
CA GLY A 314 11.61 2.10 -9.97
C GLY A 314 11.92 3.01 -8.78
N LEU A 315 10.91 3.39 -7.99
CA LEU A 315 11.13 4.20 -6.78
C LEU A 315 12.01 3.52 -5.72
N PRO A 316 11.72 2.28 -5.26
CA PRO A 316 12.60 1.62 -4.29
C PRO A 316 14.00 1.35 -4.86
N LEU A 317 14.11 1.09 -6.18
CA LEU A 317 15.41 0.98 -6.84
C LEU A 317 16.19 2.30 -6.79
N ALA A 318 15.54 3.43 -7.13
CA ALA A 318 16.15 4.76 -7.09
C ALA A 318 16.64 5.12 -5.69
N ILE A 319 15.83 4.86 -4.66
CA ILE A 319 16.20 5.08 -3.25
C ILE A 319 17.40 4.21 -2.86
N GLY A 320 17.38 2.92 -3.20
CA GLY A 320 18.48 2.01 -2.91
C GLY A 320 19.78 2.41 -3.61
N THR A 321 19.69 2.81 -4.89
CA THR A 321 20.84 3.30 -5.66
C THR A 321 21.43 4.57 -5.04
N LEU A 322 20.60 5.56 -4.70
CA LEU A 322 21.07 6.78 -4.03
C LEU A 322 21.68 6.47 -2.66
N ALA A 323 21.04 5.61 -1.86
CA ALA A 323 21.56 5.23 -0.55
C ALA A 323 22.96 4.63 -0.66
N VAL A 324 23.16 3.66 -1.56
CA VAL A 324 24.46 3.03 -1.79
C VAL A 324 25.48 4.03 -2.33
N PHE A 325 25.12 4.82 -3.34
CA PHE A 325 26.03 5.80 -3.94
C PHE A 325 26.54 6.82 -2.90
N TRP A 326 25.63 7.46 -2.17
CA TRP A 326 25.97 8.46 -1.17
C TRP A 326 26.72 7.86 0.04
N PHE A 327 26.30 6.67 0.50
CA PHE A 327 26.99 6.00 1.59
C PHE A 327 28.43 5.62 1.22
N LEU A 328 28.64 5.03 0.03
CA LEU A 328 29.98 4.66 -0.43
C LEU A 328 30.86 5.88 -0.71
N SER A 329 30.30 6.96 -1.26
CA SER A 329 31.02 8.23 -1.47
C SER A 329 31.63 8.73 -0.16
N GLY A 330 30.81 8.90 0.88
CA GLY A 330 31.29 9.35 2.18
C GLY A 330 32.24 8.35 2.86
N LEU A 331 31.97 7.04 2.75
CA LEU A 331 32.84 6.01 3.34
C LEU A 331 34.24 6.00 2.71
N VAL A 332 34.34 6.07 1.38
CA VAL A 332 35.63 6.12 0.68
C VAL A 332 36.41 7.35 1.09
N THR A 333 35.76 8.51 1.21
CA THR A 333 36.42 9.74 1.67
C THR A 333 36.93 9.62 3.10
N LEU A 334 36.23 8.94 4.00
CA LEU A 334 36.69 8.71 5.38
C LEU A 334 37.80 7.66 5.49
N LEU A 335 37.92 6.74 4.54
CA LEU A 335 38.99 5.74 4.51
C LEU A 335 40.31 6.32 4.00
N GLU A 336 40.26 7.27 3.05
CA GLU A 336 41.44 7.95 2.50
C GLU A 336 41.36 9.49 2.61
N PRO A 337 41.19 10.05 3.81
CA PRO A 337 40.94 11.50 3.96
C PRO A 337 42.14 12.33 3.51
N SER A 338 43.37 11.84 3.73
CA SER A 338 44.60 12.53 3.32
C SER A 338 44.67 12.77 1.81
N ARG A 339 44.19 11.82 1.01
CA ARG A 339 44.17 11.91 -0.45
C ARG A 339 43.11 12.90 -0.95
N ALA A 340 41.97 12.97 -0.27
CA ALA A 340 40.93 13.95 -0.60
C ALA A 340 41.36 15.38 -0.20
N ILE A 341 42.06 15.53 0.94
CA ILE A 341 42.59 16.82 1.40
C ILE A 341 43.68 17.34 0.46
N SER A 342 44.61 16.48 0.01
CA SER A 342 45.71 16.89 -0.86
C SER A 342 45.22 17.48 -2.19
N VAL A 343 44.12 16.95 -2.76
CA VAL A 343 43.51 17.49 -3.99
C VAL A 343 43.00 18.93 -3.81
N LEU A 344 42.54 19.31 -2.61
CA LEU A 344 42.10 20.67 -2.32
C LEU A 344 43.28 21.60 -2.01
N GLU A 345 44.29 21.10 -1.30
CA GLU A 345 45.52 21.86 -0.98
C GLU A 345 46.35 22.18 -2.23
N GLU A 346 46.43 21.25 -3.18
CA GLU A 346 47.04 21.47 -4.52
C GLU A 346 46.37 22.61 -5.30
N ARG A 347 45.12 22.94 -4.95
CA ARG A 347 44.30 24.00 -5.57
C ARG A 347 44.27 25.29 -4.74
N ALA A 348 45.28 25.48 -3.88
CA ALA A 348 45.50 26.67 -3.05
C ALA A 348 44.40 26.98 -2.03
N ILE A 349 43.63 25.96 -1.59
CA ILE A 349 42.72 26.08 -0.45
C ILE A 349 43.50 25.91 0.86
N SER A 350 43.20 26.73 1.87
CA SER A 350 43.83 26.64 3.18
C SER A 350 43.61 25.28 3.84
N GLY A 351 44.66 24.68 4.42
CA GLY A 351 44.61 23.30 4.93
C GLY A 351 43.53 23.03 5.98
N TRP A 352 43.24 24.00 6.87
CA TRP A 352 42.16 23.86 7.85
C TRP A 352 40.77 23.81 7.18
N PHE A 353 40.59 24.56 6.09
CA PHE A 353 39.33 24.61 5.33
C PHE A 353 39.18 23.36 4.45
N SER A 354 40.28 22.85 3.88
CA SER A 354 40.32 21.58 3.15
C SER A 354 39.89 20.41 4.03
N GLY A 355 40.46 20.30 5.24
CA GLY A 355 40.07 19.28 6.21
C GLY A 355 38.60 19.37 6.61
N ALA A 356 38.13 20.56 7.00
CA ALA A 356 36.74 20.75 7.38
C ALA A 356 35.75 20.41 6.25
N THR A 357 36.09 20.76 5.01
CA THR A 357 35.25 20.47 3.83
C THR A 357 35.20 18.98 3.52
N VAL A 358 36.34 18.28 3.58
CA VAL A 358 36.42 16.84 3.31
C VAL A 358 35.67 16.03 4.34
N TYR A 359 35.95 16.25 5.64
CA TYR A 359 35.25 15.53 6.70
C TYR A 359 33.77 15.91 6.78
N GLY A 360 33.45 17.19 6.62
CA GLY A 360 32.07 17.67 6.60
C GLY A 360 31.25 17.08 5.45
N GLY A 361 31.82 17.08 4.23
CA GLY A 361 31.22 16.47 3.06
C GLY A 361 31.02 14.96 3.23
N ALA A 362 32.03 14.24 3.70
CA ALA A 362 31.95 12.79 3.91
C ALA A 362 30.89 12.40 4.95
N LEU A 363 30.78 13.14 6.05
CA LEU A 363 29.75 12.93 7.07
C LEU A 363 28.36 13.27 6.54
N ALA A 364 28.23 14.36 5.75
CA ALA A 364 26.98 14.71 5.11
C ALA A 364 26.54 13.62 4.12
N ASP A 365 27.47 13.06 3.35
CA ASP A 365 27.21 11.99 2.39
C ASP A 365 26.67 10.73 3.08
N LEU A 366 27.34 10.27 4.13
CA LEU A 366 26.88 9.14 4.94
C LEU A 366 25.50 9.40 5.57
N ALA A 367 25.30 10.60 6.13
CA ALA A 367 24.05 10.97 6.76
C ALA A 367 22.89 10.98 5.75
N LEU A 368 23.08 11.56 4.56
CA LEU A 368 22.07 11.58 3.50
C LEU A 368 21.80 10.18 2.94
N GLY A 369 22.85 9.39 2.71
CA GLY A 369 22.75 8.01 2.23
C GLY A 369 21.99 7.09 3.18
N LEU A 370 22.14 7.26 4.49
CA LEU A 370 21.36 6.52 5.50
C LEU A 370 19.96 7.11 5.70
N ALA A 371 19.84 8.44 5.72
CA ALA A 371 18.57 9.12 5.95
C ALA A 371 17.54 8.82 4.85
N ILE A 372 17.97 8.68 3.59
CA ILE A 372 17.05 8.42 2.48
C ILE A 372 16.31 7.08 2.62
N LEU A 373 16.90 6.11 3.33
CA LEU A 373 16.28 4.81 3.63
C LEU A 373 15.15 4.90 4.64
N TRP A 374 15.10 5.96 5.45
CA TRP A 374 14.03 6.15 6.44
C TRP A 374 12.90 6.96 5.82
N ARG A 375 11.69 6.38 5.73
CA ARG A 375 10.58 6.97 4.96
C ARG A 375 10.29 8.44 5.33
N ARG A 376 10.36 8.79 6.61
CA ARG A 376 10.14 10.17 7.11
C ARG A 376 11.18 11.18 6.61
N TRP A 377 12.40 10.69 6.36
CA TRP A 377 13.54 11.50 5.94
C TRP A 377 13.84 11.37 4.45
N THR A 378 13.22 10.44 3.71
CA THR A 378 13.45 10.24 2.27
C THR A 378 13.32 11.53 1.45
N LYS A 379 12.24 12.29 1.66
CA LYS A 379 11.98 13.54 0.93
C LYS A 379 12.97 14.66 1.33
N PRO A 380 13.19 14.95 2.64
CA PRO A 380 14.26 15.87 3.06
C PRO A 380 15.67 15.44 2.61
N ALA A 381 16.00 14.15 2.66
CA ALA A 381 17.30 13.64 2.25
C ALA A 381 17.52 13.82 0.75
N ALA A 382 16.53 13.52 -0.09
CA ALA A 382 16.60 13.78 -1.53
C ALA A 382 16.83 15.28 -1.83
N LEU A 383 16.16 16.18 -1.10
CA LEU A 383 16.42 17.62 -1.20
C LEU A 383 17.83 18.00 -0.72
N GLY A 384 18.31 17.40 0.37
CA GLY A 384 19.67 17.61 0.88
C GLY A 384 20.74 17.14 -0.11
N MET A 385 20.50 16.02 -0.77
CA MET A 385 21.35 15.50 -1.86
C MET A 385 21.43 16.49 -3.02
N LEU A 386 20.31 17.07 -3.43
CA LEU A 386 20.26 18.10 -4.47
C LEU A 386 21.00 19.37 -4.06
N ALA A 387 20.80 19.84 -2.83
CA ALA A 387 21.45 21.04 -2.31
C ALA A 387 22.98 20.85 -2.23
N LEU A 388 23.44 19.71 -1.70
CA LEU A 388 24.85 19.42 -1.55
C LEU A 388 25.54 19.18 -2.91
N SER A 389 24.90 18.46 -3.83
CA SER A 389 25.39 18.32 -5.21
C SER A 389 25.44 19.67 -5.94
N GLY A 390 24.43 20.54 -5.74
CA GLY A 390 24.43 21.88 -6.31
C GLY A 390 25.56 22.76 -5.77
N ALA A 391 25.78 22.73 -4.44
CA ALA A 391 26.89 23.43 -3.80
C ALA A 391 28.25 22.92 -4.29
N TYR A 392 28.39 21.60 -4.45
CA TYR A 392 29.58 20.96 -5.00
C TYR A 392 29.88 21.42 -6.44
N LEU A 393 28.86 21.45 -7.32
CA LEU A 393 29.01 21.91 -8.70
C LEU A 393 29.35 23.41 -8.79
N VAL A 394 28.70 24.26 -7.99
CA VAL A 394 29.01 25.70 -7.97
C VAL A 394 30.41 25.94 -7.42
N GLY A 395 30.78 25.24 -6.33
CA GLY A 395 32.12 25.32 -5.75
C GLY A 395 33.21 24.87 -6.72
N SER A 396 32.96 23.81 -7.51
CA SER A 396 33.95 23.32 -8.46
C SER A 396 34.23 24.29 -9.61
N LEU A 397 33.31 25.17 -9.98
CA LEU A 397 33.58 26.22 -10.98
C LEU A 397 34.68 27.20 -10.53
N VAL A 398 34.82 27.41 -9.22
CA VAL A 398 35.80 28.33 -8.65
C VAL A 398 37.09 27.58 -8.28
N VAL A 399 36.96 26.41 -7.66
CA VAL A 399 38.08 25.65 -7.09
C VAL A 399 38.73 24.71 -8.09
N ALA A 400 37.96 24.13 -9.00
CA ALA A 400 38.40 23.08 -9.91
C ALA A 400 37.74 23.15 -11.30
N PRO A 401 37.85 24.29 -12.01
CA PRO A 401 37.19 24.49 -13.30
C PRO A 401 37.65 23.50 -14.37
N ASP A 402 38.89 23.00 -14.28
CA ASP A 402 39.45 21.94 -15.13
C ASP A 402 38.65 20.64 -15.08
N LEU A 403 38.04 20.29 -13.94
CA LEU A 403 37.24 19.06 -13.80
C LEU A 403 35.94 19.07 -14.64
N TRP A 404 35.54 20.24 -15.16
CA TRP A 404 34.41 20.35 -16.09
C TRP A 404 34.79 19.94 -17.52
N ALA A 405 36.07 20.09 -17.89
CA ALA A 405 36.61 19.70 -19.19
C ALA A 405 37.31 18.33 -19.14
N ASP A 406 37.42 17.72 -17.96
CA ASP A 406 38.07 16.42 -17.78
C ASP A 406 37.37 15.33 -18.61
N PRO A 407 38.12 14.51 -19.39
CA PRO A 407 37.54 13.46 -20.24
C PRO A 407 36.73 12.39 -19.51
N LEU A 408 37.01 12.17 -18.21
CA LEU A 408 36.24 11.26 -17.36
C LEU A 408 34.92 11.89 -16.89
N GLY A 409 34.71 13.19 -17.13
CA GLY A 409 33.48 13.93 -16.89
C GLY A 409 32.95 13.85 -15.45
N PRO A 410 33.79 14.02 -14.41
CA PRO A 410 33.36 13.87 -13.02
C PRO A 410 32.20 14.83 -12.66
N MET A 411 32.23 16.08 -13.13
CA MET A 411 31.16 17.05 -12.90
C MET A 411 29.87 16.69 -13.64
N VAL A 412 29.98 16.22 -14.88
CA VAL A 412 28.82 15.84 -15.71
C VAL A 412 28.08 14.63 -15.10
N LYS A 413 28.81 13.71 -14.45
CA LYS A 413 28.25 12.54 -13.79
C LYS A 413 27.46 12.84 -12.52
N VAL A 414 27.50 14.07 -11.99
CA VAL A 414 26.67 14.49 -10.86
C VAL A 414 25.20 14.68 -11.28
N PHE A 415 24.95 15.15 -12.51
CA PHE A 415 23.58 15.43 -12.98
C PHE A 415 22.65 14.21 -12.98
N PRO A 416 23.06 12.99 -13.41
CA PRO A 416 22.23 11.80 -13.27
C PRO A 416 21.83 11.50 -11.81
N GLY A 417 22.75 11.68 -10.86
CA GLY A 417 22.48 11.49 -9.43
C GLY A 417 21.46 12.51 -8.92
N MET A 418 21.60 13.78 -9.33
CA MET A 418 20.61 14.83 -9.04
C MET A 418 19.25 14.51 -9.66
N ALA A 419 19.20 14.09 -10.92
CA ALA A 419 17.94 13.71 -11.58
C ALA A 419 17.22 12.57 -10.84
N LEU A 420 17.98 11.59 -10.34
CA LEU A 420 17.43 10.50 -9.54
C LEU A 420 16.90 10.99 -8.18
N ALA A 421 17.60 11.94 -7.54
CA ALA A 421 17.13 12.57 -6.30
C ALA A 421 15.86 13.40 -6.53
N VAL A 422 15.77 14.15 -7.64
CA VAL A 422 14.53 14.85 -8.04
C VAL A 422 13.39 13.85 -8.21
N LEU A 423 13.63 12.73 -8.89
CA LEU A 423 12.62 11.69 -9.10
C LEU A 423 12.11 11.12 -7.77
N VAL A 424 12.99 10.81 -6.82
CA VAL A 424 12.58 10.37 -5.48
C VAL A 424 11.78 11.46 -4.76
N TRP A 425 12.22 12.71 -4.81
CA TRP A 425 11.54 13.84 -4.17
C TRP A 425 10.11 14.04 -4.71
N LEU A 426 9.92 13.97 -6.04
CA LEU A 426 8.63 14.17 -6.70
C LEU A 426 7.66 13.00 -6.51
N LEU A 427 8.16 11.76 -6.46
CA LEU A 427 7.33 10.56 -6.34
C LEU A 427 6.96 10.21 -4.88
N MET A 428 7.62 10.82 -3.91
CA MET A 428 7.32 10.60 -2.49
C MET A 428 6.06 11.36 -2.06
N GLU A 429 4.97 10.61 -1.84
CA GLU A 429 3.73 11.13 -1.25
C GLU A 429 3.78 11.16 0.28
N ASP A 430 3.17 12.19 0.86
CA ASP A 430 2.94 12.27 2.30
C ASP A 430 1.79 11.30 2.66
N ARG A 431 2.10 10.20 3.36
CA ARG A 431 1.13 9.17 3.81
C ARG A 431 1.22 8.92 5.31
#